data_AF-A0A2N7I1A4-F1
#
_entry.id   AF-A0A2N7I1A4-F1
#
_cell.length_a   1.000
_cell.length_b   1.000
_cell.length_c   1.000
_cell.angle_alpha   90.00
_cell.angle_beta   90.00
_cell.angle_gamma   90.00
#
_symmetry.space_group_name_H-M   'P 1'
#
loop_
_entity.id
_entity.type
_entity.pdbx_description
1 polymer ?
#
loop_
_entity_poly.entity_id
_entity_poly.type
_entity_poly.pdbx_seq_one_letter_code
_entity_poly.pdbx_strand_id
1 'polypeptide(L)'
;MTDTTNLSNEQLSLLGKALLSVQRLENSLYQSIRALCKQNSSSDTQAIENLTSEQFLKGTITELKPVIQQLYDVFGETLALSSAELNEFLYKRNLVSLSFWQVTTTSVKGNEKLANPTQFLQELIDQCDLWLTKVDHK
;
A
#
# COMPACT_ATOMS: atom_id res chain seq x y z
N MET A 1 14.26 -6.76 -34.39
CA MET A 1 13.69 -6.03 -33.24
C MET A 1 13.56 -7.04 -32.12
N THR A 2 14.42 -6.95 -31.10
CA THR A 2 14.36 -7.84 -29.93
C THR A 2 13.22 -7.39 -29.04
N ASP A 3 12.24 -8.27 -28.81
CA ASP A 3 11.18 -8.11 -27.84
C ASP A 3 11.77 -7.88 -26.44
N THR A 4 11.93 -6.62 -26.03
CA THR A 4 12.27 -6.21 -24.66
C THR A 4 11.02 -6.14 -23.77
N THR A 5 9.99 -6.91 -24.13
CA THR A 5 8.60 -6.66 -23.76
C THR A 5 8.08 -7.54 -22.64
N ASN A 6 8.84 -8.48 -22.06
CA ASN A 6 8.27 -9.41 -21.08
C ASN A 6 9.07 -9.50 -19.79
N LEU A 7 8.36 -9.34 -18.67
CA LEU A 7 8.85 -9.71 -17.34
C LEU A 7 9.23 -11.19 -17.34
N SER A 8 10.32 -11.54 -16.65
CA SER A 8 10.68 -12.95 -16.46
C SER A 8 9.60 -13.68 -15.64
N ASN A 9 9.52 -15.01 -15.78
CA ASN A 9 8.60 -15.84 -14.98
C ASN A 9 8.80 -15.64 -13.47
N GLU A 10 10.05 -15.45 -13.04
CA GLU A 10 10.38 -15.12 -11.66
C GLU A 10 9.76 -13.79 -11.23
N GLN A 11 9.91 -12.74 -12.04
CA GLN A 11 9.31 -11.43 -11.78
C GLN A 11 7.79 -11.49 -11.78
N LEU A 12 7.16 -12.27 -12.66
CA LEU A 12 5.70 -12.47 -12.65
C LEU A 12 5.24 -13.17 -11.36
N SER A 13 5.98 -14.18 -10.91
CA SER A 13 5.69 -14.87 -9.65
C SER A 13 5.84 -13.94 -8.44
N LEU A 14 6.93 -13.16 -8.39
CA LEU A 14 7.16 -12.17 -7.34
C LEU A 14 6.11 -11.06 -7.37
N LEU A 15 5.71 -10.59 -8.56
CA LEU A 15 4.65 -9.60 -8.71
C LEU A 15 3.32 -10.11 -8.15
N GLY A 16 2.95 -11.35 -8.46
CA GLY A 16 1.77 -11.99 -7.89
C GLY A 16 1.81 -12.07 -6.36
N LYS A 17 2.95 -12.49 -5.79
CA LYS A 17 3.16 -12.53 -4.34
C LYS A 17 3.08 -11.14 -3.70
N ALA A 18 3.70 -10.13 -4.32
CA ALA A 18 3.69 -8.76 -3.83
C ALA A 18 2.27 -8.19 -3.82
N LEU A 19 1.50 -8.38 -4.91
CA LEU A 19 0.10 -7.95 -4.99
C LEU A 19 -0.77 -8.62 -3.93
N LEU A 20 -0.58 -9.91 -3.67
CA LEU A 20 -1.28 -10.62 -2.59
C LEU A 20 -0.90 -10.09 -1.21
N SER A 21 0.38 -9.84 -0.97
CA SER A 21 0.89 -9.33 0.31
C SER A 21 0.36 -7.92 0.61
N VAL A 22 0.33 -7.08 -0.42
CA VAL A 22 -0.32 -5.76 -0.38
C VAL A 22 -1.79 -5.88 0.00
N GLN A 23 -2.58 -6.72 -0.69
CA GLN A 23 -4.01 -6.88 -0.39
C GLN A 23 -4.26 -7.37 1.03
N ARG A 24 -3.44 -8.31 1.52
CA ARG A 24 -3.51 -8.80 2.91
C ARG A 24 -3.32 -7.64 3.89
N LEU A 25 -2.28 -6.83 3.69
CA LEU A 25 -2.00 -5.69 4.55
C LEU A 25 -3.08 -4.60 4.46
N GLU A 26 -3.59 -4.26 3.27
CA GLU A 26 -4.69 -3.30 3.10
C GLU A 26 -5.92 -3.74 3.91
N ASN A 27 -6.27 -5.02 3.81
CA ASN A 27 -7.40 -5.58 4.55
C ASN A 27 -7.17 -5.57 6.07
N SER A 28 -5.98 -5.95 6.56
CA SER A 28 -5.67 -5.89 7.99
C SER A 28 -5.70 -4.43 8.51
N LEU A 29 -5.14 -3.47 7.76
CA LEU A 29 -5.22 -2.05 8.11
C LEU A 29 -6.67 -1.56 8.18
N TYR A 30 -7.50 -1.91 7.20
CA TYR A 30 -8.92 -1.59 7.19
C TYR A 30 -9.62 -2.12 8.44
N GLN A 31 -9.42 -3.40 8.77
CA GLN A 31 -10.06 -4.03 9.92
C GLN A 31 -9.61 -3.39 11.24
N SER A 32 -8.31 -3.15 11.40
CA SER A 32 -7.72 -2.53 12.59
C SER A 32 -8.25 -1.11 12.81
N ILE A 33 -8.24 -0.27 11.77
CA ILE A 33 -8.72 1.12 11.86
C ILE A 33 -10.24 1.16 12.09
N ARG A 34 -11.00 0.28 11.45
CA ARG A 34 -12.44 0.18 11.69
C ARG A 34 -12.76 -0.23 13.13
N ALA A 35 -11.95 -1.09 13.75
CA ALA A 35 -12.10 -1.42 15.16
C ALA A 35 -11.84 -0.19 16.05
N LEU A 36 -10.82 0.61 15.74
CA LEU A 36 -10.55 1.87 16.46
C LEU A 36 -11.69 2.89 16.31
N CYS A 37 -12.28 3.03 15.11
CA CYS A 37 -13.45 3.88 14.88
C CYS A 37 -14.63 3.49 15.77
N LYS A 38 -14.91 2.19 15.90
CA LYS A 38 -16.01 1.67 16.75
C LYS A 38 -15.77 1.90 18.24
N GLN A 39 -14.52 1.91 18.67
CA GLN A 39 -14.17 2.16 20.08
C GLN A 39 -14.25 3.65 20.45
N ASN A 40 -14.05 4.55 19.49
CA ASN A 40 -13.92 5.99 19.71
C ASN A 40 -15.00 6.80 18.98
N SER A 41 -16.23 6.26 18.87
CA SER A 41 -17.30 6.80 18.03
C SER A 41 -17.52 8.31 18.22
N SER A 42 -16.99 9.09 17.27
CA SER A 42 -17.14 10.53 17.11
C SER A 42 -17.61 10.85 15.69
N SER A 43 -18.01 12.11 15.45
CA SER A 43 -18.35 12.59 14.09
C SER A 43 -17.20 12.37 13.11
N ASP A 44 -15.96 12.49 13.59
CA ASP A 44 -14.75 12.43 12.77
C ASP A 44 -14.40 10.98 12.41
N THR A 45 -14.74 10.01 13.28
CA THR A 45 -14.56 8.58 12.99
C THR A 45 -15.66 8.01 12.10
N GLN A 46 -16.84 8.63 12.08
CA GLN A 46 -18.02 8.11 11.37
C GLN A 46 -17.83 8.16 9.83
N ALA A 47 -17.14 9.18 9.33
CA ALA A 47 -16.77 9.26 7.91
C ALA A 47 -15.88 8.08 7.48
N ILE A 48 -14.95 7.67 8.35
CA ILE A 48 -14.02 6.57 8.11
C ILE A 48 -14.73 5.22 8.26
N GLU A 49 -15.62 5.08 9.26
CA GLU A 49 -16.40 3.86 9.49
C GLU A 49 -17.31 3.49 8.31
N ASN A 50 -17.81 4.51 7.60
CA ASN A 50 -18.70 4.34 6.45
C ASN A 50 -17.96 3.86 5.17
N LEU A 51 -16.63 3.86 5.16
CA LEU A 51 -15.86 3.37 4.01
C LEU A 51 -15.90 1.84 3.93
N THR A 52 -16.09 1.31 2.73
CA THR A 52 -15.86 -0.11 2.45
C THR A 52 -14.36 -0.40 2.36
N SER A 53 -13.98 -1.68 2.43
CA SER A 53 -12.58 -2.10 2.23
C SER A 53 -12.03 -1.70 0.86
N GLU A 54 -12.88 -1.58 -0.16
CA GLU A 54 -12.50 -1.17 -1.52
C GLU A 54 -12.29 0.35 -1.65
N GLN A 55 -12.96 1.13 -0.80
CA GLN A 55 -12.85 2.59 -0.76
C GLN A 55 -11.72 3.05 0.17
N PHE A 56 -11.44 2.26 1.20
CA PHE A 56 -10.45 2.58 2.22
C PHE A 56 -9.05 2.74 1.61
N LEU A 57 -8.43 3.90 1.87
CA LEU A 57 -7.12 4.28 1.35
C LEU A 57 -6.96 4.13 -0.17
N LYS A 58 -8.04 4.18 -0.95
CA LYS A 58 -7.97 4.10 -2.41
C LYS A 58 -7.63 5.44 -3.02
N GLY A 59 -6.58 5.48 -3.85
CA GLY A 59 -6.17 6.68 -4.57
C GLY A 59 -4.66 6.85 -4.68
N THR A 60 -4.27 7.97 -5.27
CA THR A 60 -2.88 8.44 -5.31
C THR A 60 -2.43 8.97 -3.95
N ILE A 61 -1.12 9.07 -3.73
CA ILE A 61 -0.57 9.65 -2.49
C ILE A 61 -1.10 11.07 -2.25
N THR A 62 -1.22 11.87 -3.31
CA THR A 62 -1.71 13.24 -3.24
C THR A 62 -3.15 13.31 -2.74
N GLU A 63 -4.02 12.42 -3.24
CA GLU A 63 -5.43 12.34 -2.82
C GLU A 63 -5.57 11.80 -1.39
N LEU A 64 -4.67 10.91 -0.98
CA LEU A 64 -4.73 10.26 0.34
C LEU A 64 -4.08 11.08 1.44
N LYS A 65 -3.25 12.07 1.13
CA LYS A 65 -2.60 12.94 2.13
C LYS A 65 -3.56 13.52 3.18
N PRO A 66 -4.71 14.14 2.82
CA PRO A 66 -5.65 14.64 3.82
C PRO A 66 -6.28 13.52 4.67
N VAL A 67 -6.56 12.36 4.07
CA VAL A 67 -7.12 11.19 4.78
C VAL A 67 -6.12 10.64 5.79
N ILE A 68 -4.85 10.52 5.41
CA ILE A 68 -3.77 10.09 6.30
C ILE A 68 -3.63 11.08 7.45
N GLN A 69 -3.60 12.38 7.17
CA GLN A 69 -3.50 13.40 8.22
C GLN A 69 -4.66 13.25 9.22
N GLN A 70 -5.89 13.15 8.73
CA GLN A 70 -7.07 12.96 9.58
C GLN A 70 -6.98 11.68 10.44
N LEU A 71 -6.47 10.57 9.89
CA LEU A 71 -6.25 9.34 10.65
C LEU A 71 -5.28 9.56 11.82
N TYR A 72 -4.18 10.27 11.61
CA TYR A 72 -3.22 10.56 12.69
C TYR A 72 -3.71 11.62 13.67
N ASP A 73 -4.52 12.58 13.22
CA ASP A 73 -5.13 13.57 14.11
C ASP A 73 -6.13 12.90 15.08
N VAL A 74 -6.86 11.89 14.60
CA VAL A 74 -7.88 11.19 15.40
C VAL A 74 -7.29 10.06 16.25
N PHE A 75 -6.41 9.24 15.68
CA PHE A 75 -5.93 8.01 16.31
C PHE A 75 -4.49 8.11 16.80
N GLY A 76 -3.67 9.02 16.26
CA GLY A 76 -2.28 9.22 16.67
C GLY A 76 -1.48 7.93 16.79
N GLU A 77 -0.84 7.72 17.95
CA GLU A 77 0.01 6.56 18.25
C GLU A 77 -0.77 5.24 18.42
N THR A 78 -2.11 5.28 18.45
CA THR A 78 -2.92 4.05 18.50
C THR A 78 -2.90 3.30 17.16
N LEU A 79 -2.57 3.95 16.05
CA LEU A 79 -2.34 3.29 14.76
C LEU A 79 -1.14 2.34 14.81
N ALA A 80 -1.25 1.20 14.12
CA ALA A 80 -0.20 0.17 14.11
C ALA A 80 1.05 0.61 13.32
N LEU A 81 0.84 1.41 12.28
CA LEU A 81 1.91 1.98 11.46
C LEU A 81 2.08 3.45 11.80
N SER A 82 3.31 3.95 11.62
CA SER A 82 3.60 5.39 11.63
C SER A 82 3.19 6.04 10.31
N SER A 83 3.06 7.38 10.31
CA SER A 83 2.68 8.13 9.10
C SER A 83 3.67 7.90 7.97
N ALA A 84 4.96 7.81 8.29
CA ALA A 84 6.00 7.50 7.31
C ALA A 84 5.80 6.11 6.69
N GLU A 85 5.55 5.08 7.50
CA GLU A 85 5.33 3.71 7.03
C GLU A 85 4.06 3.59 6.18
N LEU A 86 2.97 4.25 6.59
CA LEU A 86 1.73 4.24 5.81
C LEU A 86 1.93 4.92 4.45
N ASN A 87 2.64 6.05 4.41
CA ASN A 87 2.98 6.72 3.15
C ASN A 87 3.88 5.84 2.27
N GLU A 88 4.89 5.18 2.85
CA GLU A 88 5.76 4.25 2.12
C GLU A 88 4.96 3.08 1.54
N PHE A 89 4.09 2.47 2.34
CA PHE A 89 3.20 1.39 1.89
C PHE A 89 2.35 1.81 0.70
N LEU A 90 1.63 2.95 0.80
CA LEU A 90 0.75 3.43 -0.27
C LEU A 90 1.54 3.75 -1.54
N TYR A 91 2.77 4.24 -1.41
CA TYR A 91 3.64 4.53 -2.54
C TYR A 91 4.01 3.23 -3.26
N LYS A 92 4.51 2.24 -2.53
CA LYS A 92 4.92 0.94 -3.10
C LYS A 92 3.74 0.16 -3.66
N ARG A 93 2.58 0.19 -2.98
CA ARG A 93 1.31 -0.34 -3.49
C ARG A 93 0.96 0.28 -4.83
N ASN A 94 0.95 1.61 -4.93
CA ASN A 94 0.56 2.29 -6.16
C ASN A 94 1.55 1.96 -7.30
N LEU A 95 2.85 1.90 -6.99
CA LEU A 95 3.86 1.47 -7.94
C LEU A 95 3.56 0.05 -8.46
N VAL A 96 3.37 -0.92 -7.56
CA VAL A 96 3.17 -2.33 -7.96
C VAL A 96 1.83 -2.58 -8.67
N SER A 97 0.77 -1.87 -8.27
CA SER A 97 -0.59 -2.08 -8.76
C SER A 97 -0.96 -1.25 -9.99
N LEU A 98 -0.34 -0.08 -10.18
CA LEU A 98 -0.74 0.88 -11.22
C LEU A 98 0.35 1.12 -12.28
N SER A 99 1.62 1.00 -11.89
CA SER A 99 2.73 1.51 -12.71
C SER A 99 3.86 0.51 -12.97
N PHE A 100 3.83 -0.69 -12.34
CA PHE A 100 4.94 -1.64 -12.37
C PHE A 100 5.40 -1.98 -13.78
N TRP A 101 4.46 -2.31 -14.66
CA TRP A 101 4.76 -2.59 -16.06
C TRP A 101 5.48 -1.41 -16.72
N GLN A 102 4.99 -0.19 -16.53
CA GLN A 102 5.56 0.99 -17.17
C GLN A 102 6.99 1.27 -16.68
N VAL A 103 7.20 1.24 -15.36
CA VAL A 103 8.51 1.56 -14.76
C VAL A 103 9.55 0.46 -14.98
N THR A 104 9.14 -0.74 -15.42
CA THR A 104 10.04 -1.87 -15.69
C THR A 104 10.25 -2.09 -17.19
N THR A 105 9.20 -2.15 -17.99
CA THR A 105 9.29 -2.59 -19.40
C THR A 105 9.24 -1.44 -20.40
N THR A 106 8.57 -0.31 -20.12
CA THR A 106 8.35 0.74 -21.13
C THR A 106 9.41 1.84 -21.06
N SER A 107 10.04 2.15 -22.19
CA SER A 107 10.97 3.29 -22.30
C SER A 107 10.21 4.57 -22.60
N VAL A 108 9.39 5.02 -21.66
CA VAL A 108 8.67 6.30 -21.78
C VAL A 108 9.60 7.44 -21.33
N LYS A 109 9.79 8.44 -22.20
CA LYS A 109 10.67 9.59 -21.94
C LYS A 109 10.16 10.38 -20.72
N GLY A 110 11.00 10.52 -19.69
CA GLY A 110 10.66 11.26 -18.46
C GLY A 110 10.15 10.41 -17.30
N ASN A 111 9.91 9.10 -17.49
CA ASN A 111 9.58 8.20 -16.39
C ASN A 111 10.85 7.65 -15.74
N GLU A 112 10.90 7.69 -14.41
CA GLU A 112 11.94 7.04 -13.64
C GLU A 112 11.81 5.51 -13.79
N LYS A 113 12.91 4.87 -14.16
CA LYS A 113 12.98 3.41 -14.31
C LYS A 113 13.25 2.78 -12.94
N LEU A 114 12.54 1.70 -12.65
CA LEU A 114 12.83 0.90 -11.47
C LEU A 114 14.14 0.13 -11.70
N ALA A 115 15.19 0.48 -10.97
CA ALA A 115 16.54 -0.04 -11.20
C ALA A 115 16.66 -1.55 -10.99
N ASN A 116 16.01 -2.10 -9.95
CA ASN A 116 16.03 -3.53 -9.65
C ASN A 116 14.62 -4.04 -9.29
N PRO A 117 13.83 -4.47 -10.29
CA PRO A 117 12.44 -4.87 -10.07
C PRO A 117 12.30 -6.12 -9.19
N THR A 118 13.22 -7.08 -9.30
CA THR A 118 13.21 -8.31 -8.50
C THR A 118 13.43 -7.98 -7.02
N GLN A 119 14.46 -7.19 -6.72
CA GLN A 119 14.76 -6.77 -5.35
C GLN A 119 13.61 -5.95 -4.76
N PHE A 120 13.07 -4.98 -5.52
CA PHE A 120 11.93 -4.18 -5.07
C PHE A 120 10.73 -5.05 -4.67
N LEU A 121 10.39 -6.07 -5.46
CA LEU A 121 9.27 -6.95 -5.16
C LEU A 121 9.52 -7.79 -3.90
N GLN A 122 10.73 -8.32 -3.75
CA GLN A 122 11.11 -9.08 -2.55
C GLN A 122 11.04 -8.21 -1.29
N GLU A 123 11.63 -7.01 -1.35
CA GLU A 123 11.59 -6.04 -0.24
C GLU A 123 10.16 -5.62 0.11
N LEU A 124 9.29 -5.43 -0.90
CA LEU A 124 7.88 -5.11 -0.66
C LEU A 124 7.15 -6.27 0.04
N ILE A 125 7.40 -7.51 -0.36
CA ILE A 125 6.81 -8.69 0.29
C ILE A 125 7.26 -8.73 1.76
N ASP A 126 8.56 -8.63 2.02
CA ASP A 126 9.14 -8.72 3.36
C ASP A 126 8.65 -7.56 4.25
N GLN A 127 8.53 -6.35 3.71
CA GLN A 127 7.95 -5.19 4.42
C GLN A 127 6.46 -5.37 4.72
N CYS A 128 5.68 -5.89 3.78
CA CYS A 128 4.27 -6.19 4.02
C CYS A 128 4.11 -7.20 5.16
N ASP A 129 4.92 -8.25 5.18
CA ASP A 129 4.90 -9.24 6.28
C ASP A 129 5.31 -8.59 7.60
N LEU A 130 6.34 -7.74 7.63
CA LEU A 130 6.73 -6.98 8.82
C LEU A 130 5.58 -6.08 9.31
N TRP A 131 4.95 -5.31 8.43
CA TRP A 131 3.84 -4.43 8.79
C TRP A 131 2.61 -5.22 9.25
N LEU A 132 2.32 -6.38 8.64
CA LEU A 132 1.26 -7.27 9.09
C LEU A 132 1.47 -7.70 10.54
N THR A 133 2.69 -8.07 10.94
CA THR A 133 2.96 -8.41 12.35
C THR A 133 2.65 -7.25 13.30
N LYS A 134 2.86 -5.99 12.89
CA LYS A 134 2.51 -4.82 13.71
C LYS A 134 1.00 -4.62 13.83
N VAL A 135 0.27 -4.89 12.75
CA VAL A 135 -1.19 -4.72 12.70
C VAL A 135 -1.91 -5.84 13.46
N ASP A 136 -1.45 -7.09 13.33
CA ASP A 136 -2.10 -8.26 13.93
C ASP A 136 -1.77 -8.45 15.43
N HIS A 137 -0.73 -7.77 15.95
CA HIS A 137 -0.32 -7.83 17.37
C HIS A 137 -0.81 -6.64 18.24
N LYS A 138 -1.70 -5.79 17.72
CA LYS A 138 -2.38 -4.72 18.47
C LYS A 138 -3.85 -5.09 18.74
#